data_AF-A0A968F7N7-F1
#
_entry.id   AF-A0A968F7N7-F1
#
_cell.length_a   1.000
_cell.length_b   1.000
_cell.length_c   1.000
_cell.angle_alpha   90.00
_cell.angle_beta   90.00
_cell.angle_gamma   90.00
#
_symmetry.space_group_name_H-M   'P 1'
#
loop_
_entity.id
_entity.type
_entity.pdbx_description
1 polymer ?
#
loop_
_entity_poly.entity_id
_entity_poly.type
_entity_poly.pdbx_seq_one_letter_code
_entity_poly.pdbx_strand_id
1 'polypeptide(L)' 'ANADQAVNVSDAVYIVNYVFIGGNAPDPLDAGDGNCDSTVNVSDAVWIINYVFIGGNPPCDTNGDGIPDC' A
#
# COMPACT_ATOMS: atom_id res chain seq x y z
N ALA A 1 -3.29 1.63 -4.75
CA ALA A 1 -3.82 2.76 -3.96
C ALA A 1 -4.36 3.92 -4.81
N ASN A 2 -3.78 4.25 -5.98
CA ASN A 2 -4.26 5.35 -6.85
C ASN A 2 -5.07 4.89 -8.09
N ALA A 3 -5.34 3.58 -8.22
CA ALA A 3 -6.01 2.93 -9.35
C ALA A 3 -5.28 3.00 -10.72
N ASP A 4 -3.96 3.17 -10.73
CA ASP A 4 -3.14 3.21 -11.96
C ASP A 4 -2.65 1.84 -12.48
N GLN A 5 -3.03 0.75 -11.80
CA GLN A 5 -2.64 -0.64 -12.08
C GLN A 5 -1.14 -0.94 -11.94
N ALA A 6 -0.37 -0.04 -11.34
CA ALA A 6 1.01 -0.26 -10.97
C ALA A 6 1.16 -0.17 -9.45
N VAL A 7 2.14 -0.88 -8.89
CA VAL A 7 2.57 -0.66 -7.50
C VAL A 7 3.85 0.15 -7.56
N ASN A 8 3.77 1.42 -7.19
CA ASN A 8 4.91 2.32 -7.24
C ASN A 8 4.87 3.37 -6.13
N VAL A 9 5.87 4.25 -6.09
CA VAL A 9 5.98 5.30 -5.05
C VAL A 9 4.77 6.24 -5.02
N SER A 10 4.06 6.42 -6.13
CA SER A 10 2.86 7.27 -6.17
C SER A 10 1.70 6.67 -5.38
N ASP A 11 1.63 5.34 -5.22
CA ASP A 11 0.67 4.70 -4.31
C ASP A 11 0.95 5.04 -2.86
N ALA A 12 2.23 5.01 -2.45
CA ALA A 12 2.62 5.40 -1.10
C ALA A 12 2.28 6.87 -0.83
N VAL A 13 2.52 7.77 -1.80
CA VAL A 13 2.12 9.18 -1.69
C VAL A 13 0.60 9.32 -1.62
N TYR A 14 -0.15 8.53 -2.39
CA TYR A 14 -1.61 8.55 -2.36
C TYR A 14 -2.15 8.17 -0.98
N ILE A 15 -1.62 7.10 -0.36
CA ILE A 15 -1.98 6.68 1.01
C ILE A 15 -1.62 7.78 2.03
N VAL A 16 -0.44 8.37 1.94
CA VAL A 16 -0.03 9.49 2.84
C VAL A 16 -0.98 10.68 2.72
N ASN A 17 -1.39 11.04 1.50
CA ASN A 17 -2.35 12.13 1.28
C ASN A 17 -3.73 11.82 1.88
N TYR A 18 -4.22 10.59 1.74
CA TYR A 18 -5.45 10.14 2.37
C TYR A 18 -5.36 10.23 3.91
N VAL A 19 -4.30 9.69 4.51
CA VAL A 19 -4.13 9.57 5.96
C VAL A 19 -3.89 10.91 6.66
N PHE A 20 -3.05 11.79 6.10
CA PHE A 20 -2.62 13.02 6.79
C PHE A 20 -3.32 14.30 6.33
N ILE A 21 -3.74 14.35 5.06
CA ILE A 21 -4.24 15.58 4.43
C ILE A 21 -5.76 15.49 4.18
N GLY A 22 -6.37 14.32 4.42
CA GLY A 22 -7.78 14.08 4.12
C GLY A 22 -8.05 14.01 2.62
N GLY A 23 -7.09 13.49 1.85
CA GLY A 23 -7.26 13.20 0.44
C GLY A 23 -8.35 12.14 0.17
N ASN A 24 -8.56 11.82 -1.10
CA ASN A 24 -9.51 10.77 -1.48
C ASN A 24 -9.05 9.41 -0.96
N ALA A 25 -10.00 8.61 -0.46
CA ALA A 25 -9.74 7.23 -0.12
C ALA A 25 -9.33 6.40 -1.36
N PRO A 26 -8.52 5.36 -1.19
CA PRO A 26 -8.36 4.29 -2.19
C PRO A 26 -9.71 3.65 -2.53
N ASP A 27 -9.90 3.25 -3.78
CA ASP A 27 -11.08 2.51 -4.24
C ASP A 27 -10.63 1.29 -5.08
N PRO A 28 -10.84 0.05 -4.59
CA PRO A 28 -11.40 -0.29 -3.27
C PRO A 28 -10.51 0.15 -2.11
N LEU A 29 -11.06 0.29 -0.90
CA LEU A 29 -10.30 0.72 0.29
C LEU A 29 -9.10 -0.20 0.55
N ASP A 30 -9.30 -1.50 0.35
CA ASP A 30 -8.27 -2.55 0.49
C ASP A 30 -7.08 -2.35 -0.46
N ALA A 31 -7.26 -1.61 -1.57
CA ALA A 31 -6.14 -1.27 -2.46
C ALA A 31 -5.13 -0.28 -1.84
N GLY A 32 -5.43 0.28 -0.66
CA GLY A 32 -4.51 1.06 0.15
C GLY A 32 -3.98 0.34 1.39
N ASP A 33 -4.46 -0.86 1.68
CA ASP A 33 -3.98 -1.71 2.77
C ASP A 33 -2.78 -2.53 2.23
N GLY A 34 -1.60 -1.95 2.31
CA GLY A 34 -0.38 -2.50 1.73
C GLY A 34 0.24 -3.61 2.57
N ASN A 35 -0.03 -3.61 3.88
CA ASN A 35 0.47 -4.63 4.81
C ASN A 35 -0.60 -5.68 5.17
N CYS A 36 -1.82 -5.56 4.63
CA CYS A 36 -2.94 -6.46 4.86
C CYS A 36 -3.40 -6.55 6.33
N ASP A 37 -3.29 -5.45 7.09
CA ASP A 37 -3.72 -5.38 8.50
C ASP A 37 -5.18 -4.96 8.70
N SER A 38 -5.95 -4.85 7.60
CA SER A 38 -7.33 -4.37 7.53
C SER A 38 -7.50 -2.89 7.87
N THR A 39 -6.42 -2.10 7.91
CA THR A 39 -6.47 -0.67 8.18
C THR A 39 -5.57 0.11 7.23
N VAL A 40 -6.13 1.12 6.55
CA VAL A 40 -5.34 2.00 5.68
C VAL A 40 -4.72 3.13 6.50
N ASN A 41 -3.42 3.05 6.76
CA ASN A 41 -2.66 3.96 7.58
C ASN A 41 -1.24 4.22 7.02
N VAL A 42 -0.36 4.87 7.79
CA VAL A 42 1.00 5.22 7.32
C VAL A 42 1.91 4.01 7.14
N SER A 43 1.66 2.91 7.86
CA SER A 43 2.45 1.69 7.76
C SER A 43 2.30 1.02 6.39
N ASP A 44 1.16 1.17 5.72
CA ASP A 44 0.93 0.72 4.34
C ASP A 44 1.81 1.48 3.35
N ALA A 45 1.89 2.80 3.50
CA ALA A 45 2.78 3.61 2.68
C ALA A 45 4.24 3.20 2.87
N VAL A 46 4.65 2.90 4.11
CA VAL A 46 6.00 2.40 4.42
C VAL A 46 6.23 1.02 3.79
N TRP A 47 5.24 0.14 3.78
CA TRP A 47 5.31 -1.17 3.13
C TRP A 47 5.60 -1.04 1.63
N ILE A 48 4.82 -0.20 0.94
CA ILE A 48 5.01 0.07 -0.50
C ILE A 48 6.40 0.67 -0.78
N ILE A 49 6.86 1.60 0.06
CA ILE A 49 8.21 2.18 -0.07
C ILE A 49 9.30 1.11 0.08
N ASN A 50 9.17 0.21 1.06
CA ASN A 50 10.13 -0.88 1.27
C ASN A 50 10.15 -1.85 0.08
N TYR A 51 8.99 -2.20 -0.46
CA TYR A 51 8.89 -3.00 -1.68
C TYR A 51 9.62 -2.34 -2.86
N VAL A 52 9.32 -1.06 -3.14
CA VAL A 52 9.85 -0.34 -4.30
C VAL A 52 11.35 -0.05 -4.22
N PHE A 53 11.88 0.29 -3.04
CA PHE A 53 13.27 0.75 -2.91
C PHE A 53 14.24 -0.28 -2.34
N ILE A 54 13.76 -1.16 -1.45
CA ILE A 54 14.61 -2.12 -0.72
C ILE A 54 14.48 -3.52 -1.34
N GLY A 55 13.41 -3.78 -2.09
CA GLY A 55 13.09 -5.11 -2.61
C GLY A 55 12.50 -6.01 -1.52
N GLY A 56 11.69 -5.45 -0.62
CA GLY A 56 10.90 -6.21 0.34
C GLY A 56 9.81 -7.06 -0.33
N ASN A 57 8.96 -7.68 0.49
CA ASN A 57 7.83 -8.45 -0.02
C ASN A 57 6.85 -7.54 -0.80
N PRO A 58 6.16 -8.08 -1.82
CA PRO A 58 5.09 -7.35 -2.49
C PRO A 58 3.99 -6.93 -1.50
N PRO A 59 3.15 -5.94 -1.87
CA PRO A 59 2.00 -5.57 -1.04
C PRO A 59 1.15 -6.79 -0.72
N CYS A 60 0.69 -6.86 0.52
CA CYS A 60 -0.12 -7.95 1.05
C CYS A 60 0.54 -9.33 1.06
N ASP A 61 1.85 -9.46 0.83
CA ASP A 61 2.58 -10.72 1.04
C ASP A 61 3.33 -10.65 2.37
N THR A 62 2.61 -10.81 3.48
CA THR A 62 3.17 -10.70 4.83
C THR A 62 4.07 -11.89 5.17
N ASN A 63 3.83 -13.04 4.51
CA ASN A 63 4.50 -14.30 4.78
C ASN A 63 5.73 -14.54 3.86
N GLY A 64 5.84 -13.81 2.75
CA GLY A 64 6.96 -13.84 1.81
C GLY A 64 6.92 -14.99 0.79
N ASP A 65 5.76 -15.57 0.51
CA ASP A 65 5.60 -16.68 -0.44
C ASP A 65 5.32 -16.21 -1.89
N GLY A 66 5.21 -14.90 -2.11
CA GLY A 66 4.89 -14.29 -3.39
C GLY A 66 3.40 -14.32 -3.74
N ILE A 67 2.54 -14.70 -2.80
CA ILE A 67 1.08 -14.74 -2.94
C ILE A 67 0.48 -13.67 -2.02
N PRO A 68 -0.42 -12.79 -2.52
CA PRO A 68 -1.14 -11.87 -1.66
C PRO A 68 -2.02 -12.62 -0.63
N ASP A 69 -1.96 -12.18 0.62
CA ASP A 69 -2.71 -12.67 1.77
C ASP A 69 -4.16 -12.10 1.85
N CYS A 70 -4.55 -11.22 0.91
CA CYS A 70 -5.92 -10.67 0.76
C CYS A 70 -6.70 -11.20 -0.45
#